data_AF-A0A954NX82-F1
#
_entry.id   AF-A0A954NX82-F1
#
_cell.length_a   1.000
_cell.length_b   1.000
_cell.length_c   1.000
_cell.angle_alpha   90.00
_cell.angle_beta   90.00
_cell.angle_gamma   90.00
#
_symmetry.space_group_name_H-M   'P 1'
#
loop_
_entity.id
_entity.type
_entity.pdbx_description
1 polymer ?
#
loop_
_entity_poly.entity_id
_entity_poly.type
_entity_poly.pdbx_seq_one_letter_code
_entity_poly.pdbx_strand_id
1 'polypeptide(L)'
;RAIYLFMAGAPSQIDTFDYKPKVDVMFDKDLPESVRMGQRLTTMTSGQQRFPLAPSKYKFARHGESGAWVSELLPYTAKMVTDIAIVRSLNTEAINHDPAITYICTGHQLPGRASLGSWLSYGLGSMNENLPSFVVLTSTWTGRKEAQALFNRLWGSGFLPTSHQGVALRSKGDPVLFLSNPPGIKTNVRRRMLDSLAN
;
A
#
# COMPACT_ATOMS: atom_id res chain seq x y z
N ARG A 1 -16.20 8.99 -1.40
CA ARG A 1 -15.23 8.64 -0.32
C ARG A 1 -14.48 7.39 -0.77
N ALA A 2 -13.16 7.32 -0.60
CA ALA A 2 -12.35 6.16 -0.97
C ALA A 2 -11.53 5.70 0.23
N ILE A 3 -11.46 4.40 0.46
CA ILE A 3 -10.54 3.78 1.42
C ILE A 3 -9.57 2.94 0.61
N TYR A 4 -8.28 3.22 0.75
CA TYR A 4 -7.22 2.49 0.08
C TYR A 4 -6.35 1.80 1.12
N LEU A 5 -6.26 0.47 1.02
CA LEU A 5 -5.45 -0.35 1.92
C LEU A 5 -4.25 -0.88 1.15
N PHE A 6 -3.08 -0.29 1.40
CA PHE A 6 -1.82 -0.84 0.90
C PHE A 6 -1.25 -1.82 1.94
N MET A 7 -1.24 -3.10 1.60
CA MET A 7 -0.76 -4.16 2.50
C MET A 7 0.68 -4.53 2.14
N ALA A 8 1.64 -3.80 2.71
CA ALA A 8 3.07 -4.11 2.56
C ALA A 8 3.37 -5.50 3.15
N GLY A 9 3.90 -6.42 2.34
CA GLY A 9 4.12 -7.81 2.76
C GLY A 9 2.86 -8.67 2.79
N ALA A 10 1.81 -8.30 2.04
CA ALA A 10 0.63 -9.14 1.85
C ALA A 10 0.97 -10.52 1.27
N PRO A 11 0.07 -11.52 1.44
CA PRO A 11 0.19 -12.81 0.78
C PRO A 11 0.36 -12.66 -0.74
N SER A 12 1.09 -13.61 -1.32
CA SER A 12 1.38 -13.63 -2.76
C SER A 12 0.10 -13.68 -3.60
N GLN A 13 0.11 -13.01 -4.76
CA GLN A 13 -1.02 -13.05 -5.70
C GLN A 13 -1.31 -14.48 -6.21
N ILE A 14 -0.26 -15.29 -6.40
CA ILE A 14 -0.40 -16.69 -6.86
C ILE A 14 -0.97 -17.62 -5.78
N ASP A 15 -0.98 -17.17 -4.52
CA ASP A 15 -1.56 -17.89 -3.38
C ASP A 15 -2.97 -17.41 -3.03
N THR A 16 -3.49 -16.37 -3.70
CA THR A 16 -4.76 -15.72 -3.34
C THR A 16 -5.77 -15.69 -4.48
N PHE A 17 -5.48 -15.00 -5.58
CA PHE A 17 -6.44 -14.74 -6.67
C PHE A 17 -5.91 -15.10 -8.08
N ASP A 18 -4.62 -15.42 -8.22
CA ASP A 18 -3.97 -15.68 -9.50
C ASP A 18 -3.63 -17.18 -9.67
N TYR A 19 -4.65 -18.01 -9.84
CA TYR A 19 -4.46 -19.45 -10.04
C TYR A 19 -3.69 -19.76 -11.34
N LYS A 20 -2.58 -20.49 -11.23
CA LYS A 20 -1.65 -20.83 -12.33
C LYS A 20 -1.44 -22.35 -12.45
N PRO A 21 -2.41 -23.13 -12.98
CA PRO A 21 -2.33 -24.59 -13.04
C PRO A 21 -1.13 -25.12 -13.84
N LYS A 22 -0.62 -24.34 -14.81
CA LYS A 22 0.58 -24.74 -15.58
C LYS A 22 1.84 -24.76 -14.72
N VAL A 23 1.91 -23.95 -13.66
CA VAL A 23 3.07 -23.92 -12.76
C VAL A 23 3.16 -25.21 -11.96
N ASP A 24 2.03 -25.84 -11.65
CA ASP A 24 1.98 -27.15 -10.98
C ASP A 24 2.72 -28.22 -11.81
N VAL A 25 2.45 -28.27 -13.11
CA VAL A 25 3.08 -29.20 -14.06
C VAL A 25 4.57 -28.90 -14.28
N MET A 26 4.99 -27.66 -14.01
CA MET A 26 6.37 -27.21 -14.15
C MET A 26 7.12 -27.14 -12.82
N PHE A 27 6.56 -27.70 -11.75
CA PHE A 27 7.20 -27.67 -10.44
C PHE A 27 8.65 -28.19 -10.52
N ASP A 28 9.56 -27.47 -9.86
CA ASP A 28 11.00 -27.73 -9.80
C ASP A 28 11.75 -27.67 -11.15
N LYS A 29 11.05 -27.34 -12.25
CA LYS A 29 11.71 -26.96 -13.51
C LYS A 29 12.18 -25.51 -13.42
N ASP A 30 13.31 -25.23 -14.04
CA ASP A 30 13.85 -23.87 -14.09
C ASP A 30 12.95 -22.95 -14.93
N LEU A 31 12.89 -21.68 -14.53
CA LEU A 31 12.17 -20.62 -15.22
C LEU A 31 12.59 -20.57 -16.69
N PRO A 32 11.66 -20.77 -17.66
CA PRO A 32 12.00 -20.77 -19.08
C PRO A 32 12.62 -19.45 -19.53
N GLU A 33 13.61 -19.53 -20.42
CA GLU A 33 14.27 -18.35 -20.98
C GLU A 33 13.29 -17.42 -21.71
N SER A 34 12.27 -17.99 -22.37
CA SER A 34 11.18 -17.26 -23.02
C SER A 34 10.34 -16.41 -22.06
N VAL A 35 10.34 -16.73 -20.76
CA VAL A 35 9.71 -15.91 -19.71
C VAL A 35 10.73 -14.96 -19.10
N ARG A 36 11.96 -15.44 -18.88
CA ARG A 36 13.05 -14.69 -18.27
C ARG A 36 13.40 -13.44 -19.07
N MET A 37 13.52 -13.56 -20.40
CA MET A 37 13.80 -12.47 -21.35
C MET A 37 14.86 -11.44 -20.87
N GLY A 38 15.90 -11.90 -20.17
CA GLY A 38 16.95 -11.02 -19.63
C GLY A 38 16.50 -10.03 -18.54
N GLN A 39 15.32 -10.19 -17.94
CA GLN A 39 14.79 -9.29 -16.90
C GLN A 39 15.79 -9.09 -15.74
N ARG A 40 15.89 -7.87 -15.21
CA ARG A 40 16.77 -7.60 -14.06
C ARG A 40 16.33 -8.41 -12.82
N LEU A 41 17.28 -9.02 -12.12
CA LEU A 41 17.03 -9.68 -10.84
C LEU A 41 17.42 -8.76 -9.68
N THR A 42 16.84 -9.05 -8.53
CA THR A 42 17.33 -8.50 -7.27
C THR A 42 18.70 -9.10 -6.95
N THR A 43 19.49 -8.39 -6.16
CA THR A 43 20.77 -8.89 -5.63
C THR A 43 20.61 -10.16 -4.78
N MET A 44 19.41 -10.39 -4.22
CA MET A 44 19.11 -11.57 -3.41
C MET A 44 19.01 -12.85 -4.24
N THR A 45 18.66 -12.74 -5.52
CA THR A 45 18.42 -13.89 -6.40
C THR A 45 19.39 -13.95 -7.58
N SER A 46 20.14 -12.88 -7.88
CA SER A 46 21.04 -12.82 -9.03
C SER A 46 22.18 -13.84 -9.00
N GLY A 47 22.58 -14.30 -7.81
CA GLY A 47 23.62 -15.32 -7.63
C GLY A 47 23.10 -16.76 -7.60
N GLN A 48 21.79 -16.98 -7.77
CA GLN A 48 21.23 -18.32 -7.78
C GLN A 48 21.65 -19.07 -9.05
N GLN A 49 22.08 -20.33 -8.89
CA GLN A 49 22.43 -21.18 -10.03
C GLN A 49 21.20 -21.62 -10.83
N ARG A 50 20.04 -21.73 -10.16
CA ARG A 50 18.78 -22.21 -10.70
C ARG A 50 17.63 -21.34 -10.22
N PHE A 51 16.58 -21.27 -11.02
CA PHE A 51 15.34 -20.53 -10.73
C PHE A 51 14.14 -21.48 -10.80
N PRO A 52 14.02 -22.44 -9.87
CA PRO A 52 12.97 -23.44 -9.92
C PRO A 52 11.59 -22.79 -9.73
N LEU A 53 10.63 -23.21 -10.53
CA LEU A 53 9.24 -22.79 -10.41
C LEU A 53 8.59 -23.48 -9.21
N ALA A 54 7.95 -22.69 -8.34
CA ALA A 54 7.20 -23.16 -7.20
C ALA A 54 5.71 -22.80 -7.38
N PRO A 55 4.79 -23.79 -7.44
CA PRO A 55 3.37 -23.52 -7.47
C PRO A 55 2.87 -23.08 -6.10
N SER A 56 1.64 -22.57 -6.08
CA SER A 56 0.91 -22.44 -4.83
C SER A 56 0.63 -23.81 -4.24
N LYS A 57 0.80 -23.96 -2.93
CA LYS A 57 0.42 -25.18 -2.20
C LYS A 57 -1.06 -25.23 -1.81
N TYR A 58 -1.77 -24.13 -2.01
CA TYR A 58 -3.15 -23.95 -1.56
C TYR A 58 -4.14 -24.36 -2.66
N LYS A 59 -5.32 -24.82 -2.23
CA LYS A 59 -6.40 -25.18 -3.14
C LYS A 59 -7.12 -23.94 -3.63
N PHE A 60 -7.62 -24.02 -4.86
CA PHE A 60 -8.41 -22.98 -5.50
C PHE A 60 -9.76 -23.53 -5.93
N ALA A 61 -10.79 -22.70 -5.79
CA ALA A 61 -12.12 -22.96 -6.33
C ALA A 61 -12.64 -21.75 -7.09
N ARG A 62 -13.57 -21.98 -8.02
CA ARG A 62 -14.28 -20.89 -8.71
C ARG A 62 -15.48 -20.46 -7.89
N HIS A 63 -15.67 -19.16 -7.76
CA HIS A 63 -16.76 -18.56 -7.00
C HIS A 63 -17.52 -17.52 -7.84
N GLY A 64 -18.82 -17.38 -7.54
CA GLY A 64 -19.70 -16.40 -8.18
C GLY A 64 -19.93 -16.65 -9.68
N GLU A 65 -20.74 -15.79 -10.29
CA GLU A 65 -21.07 -15.87 -11.71
C GLU A 65 -19.88 -15.56 -12.62
N SER A 66 -18.95 -14.74 -12.13
CA SER A 66 -17.70 -14.43 -12.84
C SER A 66 -16.74 -15.63 -12.92
N GLY A 67 -16.98 -16.69 -12.14
CA GLY A 67 -16.12 -17.86 -12.08
C GLY A 67 -14.70 -17.54 -11.57
N ALA A 68 -14.57 -16.49 -10.76
CA ALA A 68 -13.29 -16.03 -10.23
C ALA A 68 -12.63 -17.12 -9.38
N TRP A 69 -11.34 -17.38 -9.64
CA TRP A 69 -10.53 -18.29 -8.84
C TRP A 69 -10.13 -17.63 -7.53
N VAL A 70 -10.47 -18.25 -6.41
CA VAL A 70 -10.10 -17.79 -5.07
C VAL A 70 -9.49 -18.95 -4.28
N SER A 71 -8.39 -18.67 -3.59
CA SER A 71 -7.69 -19.60 -2.72
C SER A 71 -8.51 -19.94 -1.47
N GLU A 72 -8.35 -21.16 -0.95
CA GLU A 72 -8.94 -21.60 0.31
C GLU A 72 -8.52 -20.75 1.52
N LEU A 73 -7.46 -19.93 1.39
CA LEU A 73 -7.02 -18.96 2.38
C LEU A 73 -8.00 -17.81 2.61
N LEU A 74 -8.88 -17.52 1.65
CA LEU A 74 -9.78 -16.37 1.68
C LEU A 74 -11.26 -16.80 1.62
N PRO A 75 -11.73 -17.69 2.52
CA PRO A 75 -13.05 -18.31 2.41
C PRO A 75 -14.19 -17.29 2.58
N TYR A 76 -13.96 -16.22 3.34
CA TYR A 76 -14.94 -15.14 3.51
C TYR A 76 -14.94 -14.18 2.32
N THR A 77 -13.77 -13.87 1.76
CA THR A 77 -13.68 -13.04 0.55
C THR A 77 -14.31 -13.75 -0.66
N ALA A 78 -14.18 -15.08 -0.73
CA ALA A 78 -14.82 -15.88 -1.77
C ALA A 78 -16.35 -15.75 -1.76
N LYS A 79 -16.98 -15.50 -0.60
CA LYS A 79 -18.43 -15.30 -0.47
C LYS A 79 -18.92 -13.95 -1.00
N MET A 80 -18.02 -12.99 -1.19
CA MET A 80 -18.33 -11.63 -1.65
C MET A 80 -17.71 -11.34 -3.03
N VAL A 81 -17.38 -12.38 -3.80
CA VAL A 81 -16.68 -12.21 -5.08
C VAL A 81 -17.50 -11.46 -6.15
N THR A 82 -18.83 -11.43 -5.98
CA THR A 82 -19.75 -10.64 -6.81
C THR A 82 -19.70 -9.15 -6.50
N ASP A 83 -19.24 -8.77 -5.31
CA ASP A 83 -19.20 -7.37 -4.84
C ASP A 83 -17.80 -6.74 -5.00
N ILE A 84 -16.83 -7.49 -5.53
CA ILE A 84 -15.45 -7.04 -5.71
C ILE A 84 -15.00 -7.18 -7.16
N ALA A 85 -14.13 -6.26 -7.59
CA ALA A 85 -13.41 -6.36 -8.84
C ALA A 85 -11.97 -6.83 -8.59
N ILE A 86 -11.57 -7.93 -9.22
CA ILE A 86 -10.20 -8.45 -9.15
C ILE A 86 -9.44 -7.96 -10.38
N VAL A 87 -8.46 -7.07 -10.19
CA VAL A 87 -7.64 -6.52 -11.27
C VAL A 87 -6.31 -7.27 -11.35
N ARG A 88 -6.13 -8.09 -12.39
CA ARG A 88 -4.90 -8.89 -12.64
C ARG A 88 -3.99 -8.29 -13.71
N SER A 89 -4.37 -7.15 -14.29
CA SER A 89 -3.63 -6.48 -15.36
C SER A 89 -2.55 -5.51 -14.85
N LEU A 90 -2.38 -5.37 -13.53
CA LEU A 90 -1.35 -4.51 -12.96
C LEU A 90 0.06 -5.07 -13.26
N ASN A 91 0.95 -4.20 -13.70
CA ASN A 91 2.33 -4.53 -13.99
C ASN A 91 3.26 -3.44 -13.42
N THR A 92 4.49 -3.83 -13.07
CA THR A 92 5.54 -2.92 -12.64
C THR A 92 6.90 -3.42 -13.12
N GLU A 93 7.80 -2.48 -13.40
CA GLU A 93 9.21 -2.75 -13.72
C GLU A 93 10.12 -2.64 -12.49
N ALA A 94 9.55 -2.23 -11.35
CA ALA A 94 10.27 -2.13 -10.10
C ALA A 94 10.61 -3.55 -9.59
N ILE A 95 11.91 -3.85 -9.48
CA ILE A 95 12.39 -5.14 -8.98
C ILE A 95 12.48 -5.20 -7.46
N ASN A 96 12.52 -4.04 -6.80
CA ASN A 96 12.69 -3.90 -5.36
C ASN A 96 11.40 -3.37 -4.75
N HIS A 97 11.13 -3.75 -3.50
CA HIS A 97 9.91 -3.38 -2.80
C HIS A 97 9.75 -1.86 -2.67
N ASP A 98 10.78 -1.10 -2.28
CA ASP A 98 10.63 0.33 -1.99
C ASP A 98 10.29 1.18 -3.23
N PRO A 99 10.96 1.00 -4.38
CA PRO A 99 10.53 1.60 -5.64
C PRO A 99 9.13 1.14 -6.09
N ALA A 100 8.76 -0.14 -5.88
CA ALA A 100 7.44 -0.65 -6.26
C ALA A 100 6.33 -0.01 -5.43
N ILE A 101 6.55 0.17 -4.12
CA ILE A 101 5.62 0.85 -3.21
C ILE A 101 5.49 2.33 -3.59
N THR A 102 6.61 2.99 -3.86
CA THR A 102 6.60 4.38 -4.35
C THR A 102 5.80 4.47 -5.65
N TYR A 103 5.96 3.50 -6.56
CA TYR A 103 5.24 3.46 -7.83
C TYR A 103 3.73 3.29 -7.62
N ILE A 104 3.27 2.28 -6.89
CA ILE A 104 1.83 2.08 -6.70
C ILE A 104 1.18 3.26 -5.96
N CYS A 105 1.91 3.93 -5.08
CA CYS A 105 1.41 5.09 -4.35
C CYS A 105 1.45 6.40 -5.15
N THR A 106 2.38 6.60 -6.09
CA THR A 106 2.65 7.92 -6.71
C THR A 106 2.70 7.92 -8.24
N GLY A 107 2.55 6.76 -8.86
CA GLY A 107 2.68 6.59 -10.32
C GLY A 107 4.13 6.65 -10.84
N HIS A 108 5.14 6.66 -9.96
CA HIS A 108 6.54 6.68 -10.37
C HIS A 108 7.47 6.00 -9.35
N GLN A 109 8.57 5.41 -9.81
CA GLN A 109 9.51 4.69 -8.96
C GLN A 109 10.41 5.63 -8.14
N LEU A 110 10.66 6.85 -8.62
CA LEU A 110 11.44 7.86 -7.90
C LEU A 110 10.54 8.72 -7.00
N PRO A 111 10.98 9.09 -5.79
CA PRO A 111 10.26 10.00 -4.91
C PRO A 111 10.02 11.38 -5.55
N GLY A 112 8.96 12.07 -5.10
CA GLY A 112 8.69 13.48 -5.44
C GLY A 112 7.38 13.72 -6.19
N ARG A 113 6.72 12.66 -6.68
CA ARG A 113 5.38 12.78 -7.27
C ARG A 113 4.29 12.81 -6.21
N ALA A 114 3.18 13.45 -6.56
CA ALA A 114 1.97 13.45 -5.75
C ALA A 114 1.42 12.02 -5.63
N SER A 115 1.04 11.65 -4.41
CA SER A 115 0.43 10.36 -4.12
C SER A 115 -0.99 10.26 -4.68
N LEU A 116 -1.50 9.04 -4.83
CA LEU A 116 -2.88 8.74 -5.21
C LEU A 116 -3.88 9.50 -4.33
N GLY A 117 -3.65 9.50 -3.00
CA GLY A 117 -4.52 10.23 -2.07
C GLY A 117 -4.47 11.74 -2.25
N SER A 118 -3.30 12.31 -2.57
CA SER A 118 -3.16 13.72 -2.88
C SER A 118 -3.85 14.10 -4.19
N TRP A 119 -3.78 13.26 -5.22
CA TRP A 119 -4.53 13.45 -6.46
C TRP A 119 -6.03 13.38 -6.26
N LEU A 120 -6.52 12.42 -5.48
CA LEU A 120 -7.94 12.33 -5.14
C LEU A 120 -8.41 13.55 -4.34
N SER A 121 -7.60 14.00 -3.38
CA SER A 121 -7.88 15.23 -2.61
C SER A 121 -7.93 16.48 -3.50
N TYR A 122 -7.02 16.59 -4.46
CA TYR A 122 -6.98 17.71 -5.41
C TYR A 122 -8.14 17.67 -6.41
N GLY A 123 -8.38 16.52 -7.04
CA GLY A 123 -9.37 16.39 -8.11
C GLY A 123 -10.82 16.31 -7.63
N LEU A 124 -11.06 15.71 -6.46
CA LEU A 124 -12.42 15.57 -5.89
C LEU A 124 -12.76 16.66 -4.86
N GLY A 125 -11.75 17.41 -4.39
CA GLY A 125 -11.91 18.43 -3.35
C GLY A 125 -12.24 17.86 -1.98
N SER A 126 -12.75 18.72 -1.10
CA SER A 126 -13.21 18.33 0.24
C SER A 126 -14.74 18.42 0.35
N MET A 127 -15.35 17.43 1.01
CA MET A 127 -16.75 17.51 1.45
C MET A 127 -16.89 18.03 2.90
N ASN A 128 -15.78 18.47 3.51
CA ASN A 128 -15.75 18.86 4.91
C ASN A 128 -14.73 19.98 5.15
N GLU A 129 -15.08 20.93 6.01
CA GLU A 129 -14.23 22.08 6.32
C GLU A 129 -13.37 21.84 7.56
N ASN A 130 -13.72 20.85 8.39
CA ASN A 130 -13.19 20.71 9.75
C ASN A 130 -12.14 19.60 9.93
N LEU A 131 -11.88 18.79 8.91
CA LEU A 131 -10.95 17.64 8.93
C LEU A 131 -10.20 17.55 7.60
N PRO A 132 -8.97 17.00 7.61
CA PRO A 132 -8.21 16.77 6.38
C PRO A 132 -8.96 15.88 5.39
N SER A 133 -8.92 16.23 4.11
CA SER A 133 -9.50 15.42 3.03
C SER A 133 -8.75 14.12 2.79
N PHE A 134 -7.45 14.08 3.12
CA PHE A 134 -6.59 12.92 2.95
C PHE A 134 -5.92 12.55 4.28
N VAL A 135 -6.40 11.47 4.87
CA VAL A 135 -5.94 10.91 6.14
C VAL A 135 -5.16 9.63 5.88
N VAL A 136 -4.04 9.48 6.59
CA VAL A 136 -3.17 8.31 6.48
C VAL A 136 -3.13 7.59 7.83
N LEU A 137 -3.45 6.31 7.81
CA LEU A 137 -3.36 5.43 8.97
C LEU A 137 -2.23 4.44 8.72
N THR A 138 -1.26 4.40 9.62
CA THR A 138 -0.14 3.45 9.56
C THR A 138 -0.32 2.37 10.60
N SER A 139 0.13 1.15 10.28
CA SER A 139 0.11 0.05 11.24
C SER A 139 1.01 0.39 12.43
N THR A 140 0.56 -0.01 13.62
CA THR A 140 1.43 -0.05 14.80
C THR A 140 2.10 -1.39 14.88
N TRP A 141 3.37 -1.38 15.27
CA TRP A 141 4.17 -2.58 15.34
C TRP A 141 4.85 -2.65 16.71
N THR A 142 4.83 -3.85 17.29
CA THR A 142 5.43 -4.15 18.59
C THR A 142 6.53 -5.20 18.40
N GLY A 143 7.73 -4.79 18.00
CA GLY A 143 8.94 -5.64 18.14
C GLY A 143 9.97 -5.56 17.01
N ARG A 144 11.20 -5.17 17.33
CA ARG A 144 12.36 -4.85 16.46
C ARG A 144 12.67 -5.69 15.20
N LYS A 145 12.02 -6.82 14.92
CA LYS A 145 12.53 -7.79 13.96
C LYS A 145 12.04 -7.65 12.50
N GLU A 146 10.83 -7.17 12.20
CA GLU A 146 10.31 -7.23 10.81
C GLU A 146 9.38 -6.07 10.41
N ALA A 147 9.58 -4.86 10.96
CA ALA A 147 8.83 -3.70 10.46
C ALA A 147 9.42 -3.18 9.16
N GLN A 148 8.64 -3.24 8.09
CA GLN A 148 8.97 -2.52 6.87
C GLN A 148 8.83 -1.02 7.12
N ALA A 149 9.89 -0.25 6.85
CA ALA A 149 9.86 1.20 7.03
C ALA A 149 8.80 1.83 6.11
N LEU A 150 7.94 2.66 6.69
CA LEU A 150 7.00 3.50 5.96
C LEU A 150 7.55 4.92 5.89
N PHE A 151 7.60 5.47 4.68
CA PHE A 151 8.15 6.79 4.44
C PHE A 151 7.05 7.80 4.10
N ASN A 152 7.14 9.01 4.64
CA ASN A 152 6.17 10.08 4.36
C ASN A 152 5.98 10.37 2.87
N ARG A 153 6.99 10.09 2.03
CA ARG A 153 6.91 10.26 0.57
C ARG A 153 5.76 9.46 -0.08
N LEU A 154 5.30 8.38 0.56
CA LEU A 154 4.25 7.51 0.02
C LEU A 154 2.85 8.17 0.02
N TRP A 155 2.67 9.24 0.79
CA TRP A 155 1.45 10.03 0.86
C TRP A 155 1.73 11.54 0.73
N GLY A 156 2.79 11.87 -0.02
CA GLY A 156 3.20 13.24 -0.30
C GLY A 156 2.30 13.95 -1.31
N SER A 157 2.16 15.26 -1.15
CA SER A 157 1.52 16.15 -2.13
C SER A 157 2.39 16.39 -3.38
N GLY A 158 3.70 16.12 -3.31
CA GLY A 158 4.61 16.33 -4.43
C GLY A 158 4.63 17.80 -4.85
N PHE A 159 4.32 18.06 -6.12
CA PHE A 159 4.19 19.42 -6.67
C PHE A 159 2.78 20.04 -6.49
N LEU A 160 1.81 19.29 -5.94
CA LEU A 160 0.50 19.86 -5.62
C LEU A 160 0.60 20.75 -4.37
N PRO A 161 -0.35 21.69 -4.16
CA PRO A 161 -0.41 22.47 -2.93
C PRO A 161 -0.38 21.60 -1.68
N THR A 162 0.30 22.07 -0.64
CA THR A 162 0.51 21.34 0.62
C THR A 162 -0.80 21.04 1.37
N SER A 163 -1.90 21.72 1.03
CA SER A 163 -3.25 21.39 1.49
C SER A 163 -3.70 19.96 1.13
N HIS A 164 -3.08 19.34 0.12
CA HIS A 164 -3.36 17.96 -0.29
C HIS A 164 -2.37 16.93 0.27
N GLN A 165 -1.51 17.34 1.20
CA GLN A 165 -0.59 16.46 1.90
C GLN A 165 -1.38 15.45 2.76
N GLY A 166 -0.99 14.17 2.71
CA GLY A 166 -1.57 13.16 3.58
C GLY A 166 -1.25 13.45 5.04
N VAL A 167 -2.29 13.56 5.86
CA VAL A 167 -2.17 13.77 7.32
C VAL A 167 -2.11 12.42 8.00
N ALA A 168 -0.92 12.04 8.46
CA ALA A 168 -0.71 10.81 9.19
C ALA A 168 -1.26 10.93 10.62
N LEU A 169 -2.18 10.03 10.98
CA LEU A 169 -2.71 9.95 12.34
C LEU A 169 -1.95 8.93 13.17
N ARG A 170 -1.58 9.34 14.38
CA ARG A 170 -0.96 8.45 15.36
C ARG A 170 -2.02 7.56 16.00
N SER A 171 -1.62 6.32 16.25
CA SER A 171 -2.42 5.31 16.94
C SER A 171 -2.51 5.50 18.46
N LYS A 172 -1.66 6.36 19.04
CA LYS A 172 -1.59 6.63 20.48
C LYS A 172 -1.24 8.10 20.77
N GLY A 173 -1.88 8.66 21.79
CA GLY A 173 -1.72 10.07 22.18
C GLY A 173 -2.51 10.97 21.23
N ASP A 174 -1.98 12.16 20.95
CA ASP A 174 -2.61 13.06 19.98
C ASP A 174 -2.55 12.47 18.56
N PRO A 175 -3.70 12.33 17.87
CA PRO A 175 -3.75 11.81 16.50
C PRO A 175 -2.93 12.67 15.53
N VAL A 176 -3.00 14.00 15.68
CA VAL A 176 -2.14 14.97 14.99
C VAL A 176 -1.20 15.57 16.03
N LEU A 177 0.09 15.67 15.71
CA LEU A 177 1.08 16.19 16.66
C LEU A 177 0.70 17.59 17.16
N PHE A 178 0.82 17.78 18.48
CA PHE A 178 0.58 19.05 19.19
C PHE A 178 -0.85 19.60 19.12
N LEU A 179 -1.82 18.71 18.86
CA LEU A 179 -3.25 19.05 18.88
C LEU A 179 -3.70 19.42 20.30
N SER A 180 -3.24 18.70 21.31
CA SER A 180 -3.52 19.00 22.71
C SER A 180 -2.59 20.08 23.25
N ASN A 181 -3.01 20.73 24.34
CA ASN A 181 -2.12 21.59 25.10
C ASN A 181 -1.10 20.74 25.86
N PRO A 182 0.19 21.15 25.91
CA PRO A 182 1.15 20.51 26.79
C PRO A 182 0.65 20.50 28.24
N PRO A 183 1.01 19.48 29.05
CA PRO A 183 0.67 19.44 30.46
C PRO A 183 1.06 20.76 31.17
N GLY A 184 0.13 21.33 31.91
CA GLY A 184 0.32 22.62 32.61
C GLY A 184 -0.10 23.87 31.82
N ILE A 185 -0.36 23.77 30.52
CA ILE A 185 -0.83 24.90 29.71
C ILE A 185 -2.35 24.88 29.57
N LYS A 186 -3.03 25.85 30.19
CA LYS A 186 -4.47 26.04 30.04
C LYS A 186 -4.80 26.67 28.68
N THR A 187 -5.94 26.31 28.10
CA THR A 187 -6.39 26.77 26.77
C THR A 187 -6.42 28.30 26.65
N ASN A 188 -6.82 29.02 27.70
CA ASN A 188 -6.86 30.48 27.71
C ASN A 188 -5.47 31.14 27.66
N VAL A 189 -4.43 30.45 28.15
CA VAL A 189 -3.04 30.92 28.05
C VAL A 189 -2.53 30.70 26.63
N ARG A 190 -2.77 29.51 26.05
CA ARG A 190 -2.39 29.23 24.65
C ARG A 190 -3.11 30.16 23.67
N ARG A 191 -4.40 30.45 23.88
CA ARG A 191 -5.15 31.39 23.04
C ARG A 191 -4.51 32.78 23.05
N ARG A 192 -4.16 33.30 24.23
CA ARG A 192 -3.45 34.59 24.35
C ARG A 192 -2.11 34.59 23.62
N MET A 193 -1.32 33.51 23.71
CA MET A 193 -0.07 33.39 22.96
C MET A 193 -0.29 33.44 21.44
N LEU A 194 -1.32 32.75 20.95
CA LEU A 194 -1.67 32.75 19.52
C LEU A 194 -2.17 34.12 19.05
N ASP A 195 -2.98 34.80 19.86
CA ASP A 195 -3.47 36.15 19.55
C ASP A 195 -2.31 37.15 19.45
N SER A 196 -1.26 37.01 20.27
CA SER A 196 -0.05 37.83 20.17
C SER A 196 0.80 37.58 18.94
N LEU A 197 0.71 36.41 18.30
CA LEU A 197 1.44 36.09 17.06
C LEU A 197 0.69 36.52 15.80
N ALA A 198 -0.63 36.70 15.89
CA ALA A 198 -1.47 37.11 14.77
C ALA A 198 -1.47 38.63 14.52
N ASN A 199 -0.91 39.40 15.46
CA ASN A 199 -0.67 40.84 15.36
C ASN A 199 0.79 41.11 15.00
#